data_AF-A0A520LPB1-F1
#
_entry.id   AF-A0A520LPB1-F1
#
_cell.length_a   1.000
_cell.length_b   1.000
_cell.length_c   1.000
_cell.angle_alpha   90.00
_cell.angle_beta   90.00
_cell.angle_gamma   90.00
#
_symmetry.space_group_name_H-M   'P 1'
#
loop_
_entity.id
_entity.type
_entity.pdbx_description
1 polymer ?
#
loop_
_entity_poly.entity_id
_entity_poly.type
_entity_poly.pdbx_seq_one_letter_code
_entity_poly.pdbx_strand_id
1 'polypeptide(L)'
;MTENLNFQCFNLKELRDSNFKCSEIKIIDLRHPEETAISQLKITEFEVINIPYFALRKNLNILDRNVHYALYCKDGIMSKLQSAILNESGFQNISILVLE
;
A
#
# COMPACT_ATOMS: atom_id res chain seq x y z
N MET A 1 -17.48 14.60 7.26
CA MET A 1 -16.23 15.36 7.43
C MET A 1 -15.12 14.49 6.89
N THR A 2 -14.76 14.63 5.62
CA THR A 2 -13.52 14.02 5.11
C THR A 2 -12.40 14.98 5.47
N GLU A 3 -11.68 14.69 6.55
CA GLU A 3 -10.40 15.34 6.79
C GLU A 3 -9.54 15.17 5.55
N ASN A 4 -8.82 16.23 5.15
CA ASN A 4 -7.83 16.15 4.08
C ASN A 4 -6.67 15.27 4.57
N LEU A 5 -6.86 13.95 4.49
CA LEU A 5 -5.84 12.97 4.78
C LEU A 5 -4.78 13.08 3.69
N ASN A 6 -3.66 13.70 4.05
CA ASN A 6 -2.47 13.81 3.22
C ASN A 6 -1.56 12.63 3.54
N PHE A 7 -1.75 11.52 2.83
CA PHE A 7 -0.82 10.41 2.89
C PHE A 7 0.47 10.76 2.16
N GLN A 8 1.60 10.38 2.73
CA GLN A 8 2.89 10.54 2.06
C GLN A 8 2.92 9.67 0.81
N CYS A 9 3.26 10.28 -0.32
CA CYS A 9 3.54 9.56 -1.56
C CYS A 9 5.04 9.31 -1.66
N PHE A 10 5.40 8.10 -2.03
CA PHE A 10 6.78 7.72 -2.33
C PHE A 10 6.85 7.10 -3.72
N ASN A 11 7.96 7.34 -4.42
CA ASN A 11 8.42 6.44 -5.48
C ASN A 11 9.33 5.34 -4.91
N LEU A 12 9.70 4.36 -5.73
CA LEU A 12 10.59 3.27 -5.29
C LEU A 12 11.96 3.74 -4.81
N LYS A 13 12.51 4.78 -5.43
CA LYS A 13 13.82 5.31 -5.04
C LYS A 13 13.76 5.92 -3.65
N GLU A 14 12.77 6.75 -3.37
CA GLU A 14 12.58 7.36 -2.06
C GLU A 14 12.34 6.32 -0.97
N LEU A 15 11.58 5.26 -1.29
CA LEU A 15 11.30 4.17 -0.35
C LEU A 15 12.57 3.38 -0.02
N ARG A 16 13.48 3.20 -1.00
CA ARG A 16 14.81 2.62 -0.80
C ARG A 16 15.74 3.53 0.01
N ASP A 17 15.73 4.83 -0.27
CA ASP A 17 16.59 5.82 0.40
C ASP A 17 16.16 6.08 1.86
N SER A 18 14.92 5.73 2.22
CA SER A 18 14.34 5.93 3.56
C SER A 18 14.89 4.99 4.63
N ASN A 19 15.81 4.07 4.29
CA ASN A 19 16.49 3.17 5.23
C ASN A 19 15.54 2.24 6.03
N PHE A 20 14.30 2.04 5.56
CA PHE A 20 13.35 1.09 6.15
C PHE A 20 13.92 -0.33 6.06
N LYS A 21 13.84 -1.10 7.14
CA LYS A 21 14.13 -2.54 7.07
C LYS A 21 12.99 -3.26 6.34
N CYS A 22 13.31 -4.38 5.70
CA CYS A 22 12.33 -5.23 5.01
C CYS A 22 11.18 -5.70 5.93
N SER A 23 11.44 -5.81 7.24
CA SER A 23 10.43 -6.17 8.25
C SER A 23 9.54 -5.00 8.71
N GLU A 24 9.89 -3.76 8.37
CA GLU A 24 9.22 -2.55 8.87
C GLU A 24 8.18 -2.02 7.87
N ILE A 25 8.37 -2.29 6.58
CA ILE A 25 7.47 -1.84 5.51
C ILE A 25 7.07 -2.97 4.57
N LYS A 26 5.77 -3.03 4.25
CA LYS A 26 5.20 -3.95 3.27
C LYS A 26 4.43 -3.19 2.20
N ILE A 27 4.40 -3.72 0.99
CA ILE A 27 3.69 -3.14 -0.13
C ILE A 27 2.41 -3.93 -0.36
N ILE A 28 1.26 -3.24 -0.41
CA ILE A 28 -0.01 -3.86 -0.78
C ILE A 28 -0.31 -3.49 -2.24
N ASP A 29 -0.31 -4.50 -3.12
CA ASP A 29 -0.78 -4.34 -4.50
C ASP A 29 -2.31 -4.47 -4.53
N LEU A 30 -2.99 -3.34 -4.76
CA LEU A 30 -4.44 -3.20 -4.77
C LEU A 30 -5.07 -3.43 -6.13
N ARG A 31 -4.26 -3.70 -7.17
CA ARG A 31 -4.73 -3.88 -8.55
C ARG A 31 -5.67 -5.08 -8.68
N HIS A 32 -6.50 -5.06 -9.72
CA HIS A 32 -7.36 -6.20 -10.01
C HIS A 32 -6.51 -7.43 -10.36
N PRO A 33 -6.94 -8.66 -10.01
CA PRO A 33 -6.19 -9.88 -10.34
C PRO A 33 -5.80 -9.98 -11.82
N GLU A 34 -6.67 -9.52 -12.71
CA GLU A 34 -6.42 -9.45 -14.17
C GLU A 34 -5.20 -8.58 -14.51
N GLU A 35 -5.05 -7.42 -13.86
CA GLU A 35 -3.90 -6.53 -14.07
C GLU A 35 -2.60 -7.18 -13.54
N THR A 36 -2.67 -7.83 -12.38
CA THR A 36 -1.50 -8.52 -11.79
C THR A 36 -1.08 -9.76 -12.60
N ALA A 37 -2.02 -10.41 -13.29
CA ALA A 37 -1.76 -11.52 -14.19
C ALA A 37 -1.08 -11.06 -15.49
N ILE A 38 -1.44 -9.87 -15.99
CA ILE A 38 -0.79 -9.24 -17.15
C ILE A 38 0.63 -8.80 -16.79
N SER A 39 0.80 -8.15 -15.63
CA SER A 39 2.09 -7.63 -15.18
C SER A 39 2.22 -7.68 -13.67
N GLN A 40 3.07 -8.59 -13.20
CA GLN A 40 3.41 -8.71 -11.78
C GLN A 40 4.27 -7.53 -11.31
N LEU A 41 4.01 -7.08 -10.09
CA LEU A 41 4.84 -6.07 -9.45
C LEU A 41 6.17 -6.71 -9.01
N LYS A 42 7.27 -6.34 -9.66
CA LYS A 42 8.61 -6.89 -9.39
C LYS A 42 9.40 -5.99 -8.45
N ILE A 43 9.13 -6.13 -7.16
CA ILE A 43 9.91 -5.48 -6.09
C ILE A 43 10.49 -6.59 -5.22
N THR A 44 11.80 -6.58 -5.03
CA THR A 44 12.54 -7.68 -4.37
C THR A 44 13.00 -7.32 -2.96
N GLU A 45 13.07 -6.03 -2.66
CA GLU A 45 13.61 -5.46 -1.42
C GLU A 45 12.56 -5.37 -0.31
N PHE A 46 11.28 -5.42 -0.68
CA PHE A 46 10.14 -5.30 0.21
C PHE A 46 9.18 -6.45 -0.04
N GLU A 47 8.53 -6.92 1.03
CA GLU A 47 7.46 -7.90 0.91
C GLU A 47 6.26 -7.26 0.18
N VAL A 48 5.83 -7.88 -0.91
CA VAL A 48 4.64 -7.48 -1.66
C VAL A 48 3.52 -8.47 -1.38
N ILE A 49 2.39 -7.96 -0.89
CA ILE A 49 1.17 -8.73 -0.68
C ILE A 49 0.10 -8.29 -1.68
N ASN A 50 -0.49 -9.26 -2.38
CA ASN A 50 -1.55 -9.00 -3.35
C ASN A 50 -2.90 -9.06 -2.66
N ILE A 51 -3.50 -7.90 -2.41
CA ILE A 51 -4.84 -7.79 -1.85
C ILE A 51 -5.60 -6.78 -2.70
N PRO A 52 -6.42 -7.24 -3.67
CA PRO A 52 -7.21 -6.33 -4.50
C PRO A 52 -8.03 -5.38 -3.63
N TYR A 53 -8.22 -4.14 -4.09
CA TYR A 53 -8.88 -3.10 -3.29
C TYR A 53 -10.23 -3.52 -2.69
N PHE A 54 -11.02 -4.33 -3.42
CA PHE A 54 -12.34 -4.81 -2.97
C PHE A 54 -12.26 -5.85 -1.85
N ALA A 55 -11.11 -6.49 -1.67
CA ALA A 55 -10.86 -7.50 -0.64
C ALA A 55 -10.19 -6.91 0.60
N LEU A 56 -9.58 -5.72 0.51
CA LEU A 56 -8.77 -5.15 1.59
C LEU A 56 -9.53 -5.04 2.92
N ARG A 57 -10.75 -4.49 2.88
CA ARG A 57 -11.58 -4.32 4.09
C ARG A 57 -11.87 -5.63 4.83
N LYS A 58 -12.02 -6.73 4.09
CA LYS A 58 -12.27 -8.07 4.68
C LYS A 58 -11.01 -8.69 5.28
N ASN A 59 -9.83 -8.22 4.89
CA ASN A 59 -8.53 -8.74 5.31
C ASN A 59 -7.83 -7.83 6.34
N LEU A 60 -8.47 -6.78 6.85
CA LEU A 60 -7.86 -5.89 7.84
C LEU A 60 -7.43 -6.60 9.13
N ASN A 61 -8.13 -7.67 9.51
CA ASN A 61 -7.85 -8.46 10.71
C ASN A 61 -6.59 -9.33 10.62
N ILE A 62 -6.11 -9.63 9.41
CA ILE A 62 -4.90 -10.42 9.20
C ILE A 62 -3.65 -9.55 9.00
N LEU A 63 -3.82 -8.23 8.89
CA LEU A 63 -2.71 -7.28 8.76
C LEU A 63 -2.21 -6.85 10.15
N ASP A 64 -0.90 -6.88 10.34
CA ASP A 64 -0.25 -6.36 11.55
C ASP A 64 -0.32 -4.83 11.55
N ARG A 65 -0.84 -4.24 12.63
CA ARG A 65 -1.03 -2.79 12.79
C ARG A 65 0.26 -2.02 13.05
N ASN A 66 1.33 -2.71 13.45
CA ASN A 66 2.63 -2.09 13.72
C ASN A 66 3.49 -1.95 12.46
N VAL A 67 3.10 -2.62 11.37
CA VAL A 67 3.79 -2.57 10.07
C VAL A 67 3.39 -1.32 9.30
N HIS A 68 4.35 -0.71 8.60
CA HIS A 68 4.07 0.34 7.63
C HIS A 68 3.56 -0.28 6.32
N TYR A 69 2.41 0.17 5.83
CA TYR A 69 1.89 -0.27 4.53
C TYR A 69 1.98 0.82 3.47
N ALA A 70 2.70 0.53 2.39
CA ALA A 70 2.71 1.32 1.18
C ALA A 70 1.69 0.74 0.18
N LEU A 71 0.64 1.50 -0.14
CA LEU A 71 -0.46 1.03 -1.00
C LEU A 71 -0.19 1.41 -2.45
N TYR A 72 -0.26 0.42 -3.35
CA TYR A 72 -0.03 0.60 -4.78
C TYR A 72 -1.27 0.25 -5.61
N CYS A 73 -1.62 1.14 -6.54
CA CYS A 73 -2.45 0.86 -7.69
C CYS A 73 -1.93 1.70 -8.86
N LYS A 74 -2.23 1.28 -10.09
CA LYS A 74 -1.69 1.92 -11.30
C LYS A 74 -1.88 3.45 -11.36
N ASP A 75 -3.10 3.92 -11.06
CA ASP A 75 -3.46 5.33 -11.22
C ASP A 75 -3.45 6.13 -9.88
N GLY A 76 -2.99 5.53 -8.79
CA GLY A 76 -2.98 6.14 -7.44
C GLY A 76 -4.35 6.40 -6.78
N ILE A 77 -5.46 6.35 -7.53
CA ILE A 77 -6.82 6.63 -7.02
C ILE A 77 -7.22 5.61 -5.94
N MET A 78 -7.07 4.32 -6.23
CA MET A 78 -7.45 3.26 -5.27
C MET A 78 -6.51 3.22 -4.08
N SER A 79 -5.21 3.51 -4.25
CA SER A 79 -4.30 3.68 -3.13
C SER A 79 -4.80 4.73 -2.15
N LYS A 80 -5.17 5.92 -2.61
CA LYS A 80 -5.63 7.00 -1.72
C LYS A 80 -6.92 6.64 -0.97
N LEU A 81 -7.91 6.06 -1.66
CA LEU A 81 -9.17 5.67 -1.04
C LEU A 81 -8.99 4.55 -0.01
N GLN A 82 -8.17 3.55 -0.33
CA GLN A 82 -7.91 2.44 0.57
C GLN A 82 -7.03 2.84 1.76
N SER A 83 -6.10 3.80 1.58
CA SER A 83 -5.33 4.36 2.70
C SER A 83 -6.23 5.03 3.74
N ALA A 84 -7.30 5.72 3.31
CA ALA A 84 -8.29 6.28 4.25
C ALA A 84 -9.00 5.18 5.04
N ILE A 85 -9.37 4.07 4.40
CA ILE A 85 -10.00 2.92 5.07
C ILE A 85 -9.06 2.29 6.10
N LEU A 86 -7.76 2.13 5.77
CA LEU A 86 -6.77 1.63 6.73
C LEU A 86 -6.64 2.59 7.92
N ASN A 87 -6.55 3.89 7.66
CA ASN A 87 -6.43 4.91 8.71
C ASN A 87 -7.64 4.89 9.65
N GLU A 88 -8.86 4.91 9.11
CA GLU A 88 -10.12 4.79 9.88
C GLU A 88 -10.19 3.49 10.68
N SER A 89 -9.58 2.43 10.16
CA SER A 89 -9.53 1.12 10.82
C SER A 89 -8.45 1.03 11.90
N GLY A 90 -7.65 2.09 12.12
CA GLY A 90 -6.64 2.21 13.18
C GLY A 90 -5.22 1.82 12.77
N PHE A 91 -4.89 1.81 11.48
CA PHE A 91 -3.50 1.70 11.00
C PHE A 91 -2.90 3.10 10.97
N GLN A 92 -1.70 3.29 11.51
CA GLN A 92 -1.08 4.62 11.63
C GLN A 92 0.03 4.87 10.60
N ASN A 93 0.69 3.82 10.15
CA ASN A 93 1.84 3.89 9.25
C ASN A 93 1.40 3.53 7.83
N ILE A 94 0.95 4.53 7.08
CA ILE A 94 0.37 4.34 5.74
C ILE A 94 1.01 5.33 4.77
N SER A 95 1.46 4.83 3.62
CA SER A 95 1.92 5.65 2.50
C SER A 95 1.32 5.17 1.18
N ILE A 96 1.46 5.99 0.15
CA ILE A 96 1.09 5.65 -1.22
C ILE A 96 2.37 5.41 -2.00
N LEU A 97 2.46 4.26 -2.68
CA LEU A 97 3.54 3.99 -3.62
C LEU A 97 3.11 4.41 -5.02
N VAL A 98 3.96 5.17 -5.70
CA VAL A 98 3.80 5.59 -7.10
C VAL A 98 4.96 4.97 -7.90
N LEU A 99 4.63 4.30 -9.00
CA LEU A 99 5.61 3.74 -9.92
C LEU A 99 5.51 4.50 -11.23
N GLU A 100 6.66 4.99 -11.72
CA GLU A 100 6.80 5.63 -13.03
C GLU A 100 6.99 4.58 -14.14
#